data_AF-A0A931J7S9-F1
#
_entry.id   AF-A0A931J7S9-F1
#
_cell.length_a   1.000
_cell.length_b   1.000
_cell.length_c   1.000
_cell.angle_alpha   90.00
_cell.angle_beta   90.00
_cell.angle_gamma   90.00
#
_symmetry.space_group_name_H-M   'P 1'
#
loop_
_entity.id
_entity.type
_entity.pdbx_description
1 polymer ?
#
loop_
_entity_poly.entity_id
_entity_poly.type
_entity_poly.pdbx_seq_one_letter_code
_entity_poly.pdbx_strand_id
1 'polypeptide(L)'
;MRALVLTLLMSFSAMSHANESIEAVLAAMQGEKKGVTLYVQGQQIGGAVVKLEPGKTVELRGPGGQRVVVRLDRVDAVALYP
;
A
#
# COMPACT_ATOMS: atom_id res chain seq x y z
N MET A 1 -17.25 -17.98 28.20
CA MET A 1 -16.40 -16.78 28.03
C MET A 1 -14.96 -17.07 27.56
N ARG A 2 -14.54 -18.32 27.30
CA ARG A 2 -13.16 -18.65 26.85
C ARG A 2 -12.97 -18.77 25.34
N ALA A 3 -14.02 -19.04 24.56
CA ALA A 3 -13.94 -19.17 23.10
C ALA A 3 -13.90 -17.83 22.34
N LEU A 4 -14.41 -16.75 22.95
CA LEU A 4 -14.49 -15.41 22.32
C LEU A 4 -13.10 -14.76 22.16
N VAL A 5 -12.14 -15.10 23.02
CA VAL A 5 -10.80 -14.49 23.01
C VAL A 5 -9.93 -15.06 21.87
N LEU A 6 -10.17 -16.32 21.45
CA LEU A 6 -9.33 -16.97 20.45
C LEU A 6 -9.64 -16.54 19.01
N THR A 7 -10.86 -16.09 18.73
CA THR A 7 -11.25 -15.64 17.38
C THR A 7 -10.70 -14.25 17.04
N LEU A 8 -10.47 -13.40 18.05
CA LEU A 8 -10.02 -12.01 17.86
C LEU A 8 -8.54 -11.91 17.45
N LEU A 9 -7.70 -12.88 17.82
CA LEU A 9 -6.27 -12.86 17.53
C LEU A 9 -5.94 -13.21 16.06
N MET A 10 -6.75 -14.03 15.38
CA MET A 10 -6.47 -14.42 14.00
C MET A 10 -6.72 -13.32 12.96
N SER A 11 -7.59 -12.34 13.28
CA SER A 11 -7.87 -11.22 12.38
C SER A 11 -6.71 -10.22 12.29
N PHE A 12 -5.84 -10.16 13.29
CA PHE A 12 -4.71 -9.21 13.30
C PHE A 12 -3.57 -9.65 12.37
N SER A 13 -3.30 -10.96 12.30
CA SER A 13 -2.23 -11.52 11.46
C SER A 13 -2.52 -11.38 9.96
N ALA A 14 -3.78 -11.50 9.54
CA ALA A 14 -4.16 -11.40 8.13
C ALA A 14 -3.96 -9.98 7.56
N MET A 15 -4.21 -8.94 8.37
CA MET A 15 -4.04 -7.54 7.97
C MET A 15 -2.56 -7.16 7.82
N SER A 16 -1.68 -7.74 8.64
CA SER A 16 -0.22 -7.54 8.53
C SER A 16 0.32 -8.09 7.21
N HIS A 17 -0.08 -9.32 6.84
CA HIS A 17 0.42 -9.97 5.61
C HIS A 17 -0.02 -9.24 4.33
N ALA A 18 -1.24 -8.68 4.32
CA ALA A 18 -1.73 -7.90 3.18
C ALA A 18 -0.82 -6.66 2.94
N ASN A 19 -0.51 -5.92 4.00
CA ASN A 19 0.38 -4.76 3.90
C ASN A 19 1.79 -5.14 3.45
N GLU A 20 2.36 -6.23 3.95
CA GLU A 20 3.69 -6.72 3.53
C GLU A 20 3.75 -7.01 2.03
N SER A 21 2.69 -7.62 1.46
CA SER A 21 2.63 -7.89 0.02
C SER A 21 2.51 -6.61 -0.84
N ILE A 22 1.71 -5.64 -0.40
CA ILE A 22 1.60 -4.32 -1.04
C ILE A 22 2.96 -3.60 -1.00
N GLU A 23 3.64 -3.63 0.14
CA GLU A 23 4.96 -3.03 0.30
C GLU A 23 6.00 -3.65 -0.63
N ALA A 24 6.02 -4.98 -0.74
CA ALA A 24 6.94 -5.67 -1.64
C ALA A 24 6.74 -5.24 -3.11
N VAL A 25 5.49 -5.11 -3.54
CA VAL A 25 5.14 -4.61 -4.88
C VAL A 25 5.62 -3.17 -5.07
N LEU A 26 5.33 -2.28 -4.11
CA LEU A 26 5.73 -0.88 -4.20
C LEU A 26 7.26 -0.70 -4.19
N ALA A 27 7.98 -1.53 -3.42
CA ALA A 27 9.43 -1.55 -3.40
C ALA A 27 10.01 -1.94 -4.77
N ALA A 28 9.43 -2.97 -5.41
CA ALA A 28 9.81 -3.38 -6.77
C ALA A 28 9.56 -2.24 -7.78
N MET A 29 8.39 -1.62 -7.74
CA MET A 29 8.02 -0.53 -8.66
C MET A 29 8.89 0.73 -8.45
N GLN A 30 9.31 1.01 -7.22
CA GLN A 30 10.27 2.06 -6.94
C GLN A 30 11.64 1.78 -7.58
N GLY A 31 12.14 0.55 -7.46
CA GLY A 31 13.40 0.12 -8.08
C GLY A 31 13.35 0.17 -9.61
N GLU A 32 12.23 -0.26 -10.20
CA GLU A 32 11.99 -0.23 -11.64
C GLU A 32 11.64 1.17 -12.18
N LYS A 33 11.41 2.15 -11.30
CA LYS A 33 10.92 3.51 -11.64
C LYS A 33 9.62 3.48 -12.44
N LYS A 34 8.75 2.50 -12.18
CA LYS A 34 7.45 2.34 -12.85
C LYS A 34 6.33 3.07 -12.10
N GLY A 35 5.29 3.41 -12.86
CA GLY A 35 4.05 3.96 -12.35
C GLY A 35 3.14 2.89 -11.77
N VAL A 36 2.39 3.27 -10.73
CA VAL A 36 1.32 2.45 -10.13
C VAL A 36 0.06 3.29 -9.99
N THR A 37 -1.08 2.62 -9.83
CA THR A 37 -2.32 3.24 -9.34
C THR A 37 -2.67 2.64 -8.00
N LEU A 38 -2.72 3.47 -6.96
CA LEU A 38 -3.21 3.09 -5.64
C LEU A 38 -4.72 3.30 -5.56
N TYR A 39 -5.40 2.39 -4.89
CA TYR A 39 -6.80 2.51 -4.52
C TYR A 39 -6.90 2.74 -3.02
N VAL A 40 -7.55 3.84 -2.62
CA VAL A 40 -7.66 4.30 -1.24
C VAL A 40 -9.11 4.73 -0.98
N GLN A 41 -9.86 3.95 -0.23
CA GLN A 41 -11.29 4.18 0.08
C GLN A 41 -12.12 4.48 -1.18
N GLY A 42 -11.84 3.78 -2.27
CA GLY A 42 -12.50 3.99 -3.57
C GLY A 42 -11.93 5.13 -4.43
N GLN A 43 -10.99 5.94 -3.91
CA GLN A 43 -10.25 6.92 -4.69
C GLN A 43 -9.07 6.26 -5.42
N GLN A 44 -8.82 6.67 -6.66
CA GLN A 44 -7.65 6.27 -7.44
C GLN A 44 -6.56 7.35 -7.38
N ILE A 45 -5.33 6.95 -7.09
CA ILE A 45 -4.16 7.83 -7.03
C ILE A 45 -3.05 7.23 -7.88
N GLY A 46 -2.82 7.80 -9.06
CA GLY A 46 -1.80 7.35 -10.00
C GLY A 46 -0.49 8.13 -9.88
N GLY A 47 0.65 7.44 -10.02
CA GLY A 47 1.96 8.08 -10.09
C GLY A 47 3.14 7.12 -10.01
N ALA A 48 4.35 7.63 -10.21
CA ALA A 48 5.58 6.87 -10.02
C ALA A 48 5.94 6.79 -8.53
N VAL A 49 6.30 5.60 -8.05
CA VAL A 49 6.76 5.43 -6.66
C VAL A 49 8.14 6.07 -6.51
N VAL A 50 8.25 7.10 -5.67
CA VAL A 50 9.51 7.82 -5.47
C VAL A 50 10.17 7.53 -4.13
N LYS A 51 9.37 7.17 -3.13
CA LYS A 51 9.87 6.82 -1.80
C LYS A 51 8.86 5.91 -1.11
N LEU A 52 9.34 4.78 -0.60
CA LEU A 52 8.60 3.90 0.29
C LEU A 52 9.20 3.97 1.70
N GLU A 53 8.35 4.17 2.69
CA GLU A 53 8.68 4.01 4.11
C GLU A 53 7.88 2.81 4.65
N PRO A 54 8.52 1.64 4.84
CA PRO A 54 7.85 0.41 5.27
C PRO A 54 6.98 0.61 6.51
N GLY A 55 5.77 0.05 6.49
CA GLY A 55 4.76 0.17 7.54
C GLY A 55 4.18 1.57 7.75
N LYS A 56 4.60 2.59 6.98
CA LYS A 56 4.20 3.98 7.18
C LYS A 56 3.50 4.56 5.96
N THR A 57 4.28 4.91 4.94
CA THR A 57 3.79 5.71 3.82
C THR A 57 4.49 5.37 2.53
N VAL A 58 3.79 5.57 1.42
CA VAL A 58 4.36 5.62 0.08
C VAL A 58 4.17 7.02 -0.48
N GLU A 59 5.20 7.51 -1.16
CA GLU A 59 5.16 8.77 -1.87
C GLU A 59 5.15 8.51 -3.37
N LEU A 60 4.16 9.11 -4.04
CA LEU A 60 4.00 9.07 -5.48
C LEU A 60 4.32 10.42 -6.10
N ARG A 61 4.86 10.41 -7.32
CA ARG A 61 5.00 11.60 -8.16
C ARG A 61 4.03 11.51 -9.33
N GLY A 62 3.12 12.47 -9.43
CA GLY A 62 2.17 12.59 -10.51
C GLY A 62 2.79 13.19 -11.79
N PRO A 63 2.03 13.21 -12.91
CA PRO A 63 2.52 13.70 -14.20
C PRO A 63 2.95 15.17 -14.21
N GLY A 64 2.31 16.02 -13.40
CA GLY A 64 2.64 17.44 -13.26
C GLY A 64 3.77 17.71 -12.25
N GLY A 65 4.47 16.68 -11.78
CA GLY A 65 5.53 16.78 -10.79
C GLY A 65 5.04 16.93 -9.34
N GLN A 66 3.72 17.01 -9.12
CA GLN A 66 3.14 17.03 -7.78
C GLN A 66 3.46 15.73 -7.03
N ARG A 67 3.65 15.82 -5.72
CA ARG A 67 3.91 14.66 -4.86
C ARG A 67 2.71 14.40 -3.97
N VAL A 68 2.36 13.13 -3.81
CA VAL A 68 1.27 12.68 -2.94
C VAL A 68 1.83 11.64 -1.99
N VAL A 69 1.63 11.85 -0.69
CA VAL A 69 2.01 10.90 0.36
C VAL A 69 0.76 10.17 0.83
N VAL A 70 0.77 8.85 0.72
CA VAL A 70 -0.35 7.97 1.08
C VAL A 70 0.11 7.06 2.21
N ARG A 71 -0.68 6.94 3.26
CA ARG A 71 -0.39 5.96 4.31
C ARG A 71 -0.68 4.54 3.81
N LEU A 72 0.24 3.62 4.08
CA LEU A 72 0.11 2.23 3.64
C LEU A 72 -1.10 1.53 4.28
N ASP A 73 -1.43 1.89 5.53
CA ASP A 73 -2.60 1.37 6.26
C ASP A 73 -3.97 1.74 5.64
N ARG A 74 -3.98 2.61 4.61
CA ARG A 74 -5.19 3.02 3.88
C ARG A 74 -5.22 2.54 2.44
N VAL A 75 -4.19 1.82 1.99
CA VAL A 75 -4.15 1.31 0.62
C VAL A 75 -4.97 0.02 0.58
N ASP A 76 -6.05 0.05 -0.19
CA ASP A 76 -6.91 -1.12 -0.39
C ASP A 76 -6.35 -2.04 -1.48
N ALA A 77 -5.72 -1.46 -2.50
CA ALA A 77 -5.14 -2.20 -3.62
C ALA A 77 -4.08 -1.37 -4.39
N VAL A 78 -3.25 -2.08 -5.15
CA VAL A 78 -2.30 -1.53 -6.11
C VAL A 78 -2.55 -2.16 -7.48
N ALA A 79 -2.78 -1.35 -8.50
CA ALA A 79 -2.75 -1.80 -9.88
C ALA A 79 -1.39 -1.49 -10.52
N LEU A 80 -0.89 -2.48 -11.25
CA LEU A 80 0.32 -2.40 -12.04
C LEU A 80 -0.07 -2.18 -13.50
N TYR A 81 0.58 -1.24 -14.17
CA TYR A 81 0.49 -1.15 -15.63
C TYR A 81 1.53 -2.10 -16.25
N PRO A 82 1.19 -2.76 -17.37
CA PRO A 82 2.13 -3.59 -18.11
C PRO A 82 3.35 -2.80 -18.61
#